data_AF-A0A0C9TA54-F1
#
_entry.id   AF-A0A0C9TA54-F1
#
_cell.length_a   1.000
_cell.length_b   1.000
_cell.length_c   1.000
_cell.angle_alpha   90.00
_cell.angle_beta   90.00
_cell.angle_gamma   90.00
#
_symmetry.space_group_name_H-M   'P 1'
#
loop_
_entity.id
_entity.type
_entity.pdbx_description
1 polymer ?
#
loop_
_entity_poly.entity_id
_entity_poly.type
_entity_poly.pdbx_seq_one_letter_code
_entity_poly.pdbx_strand_id
1 'polypeptide(L)'
;KQALLSPSQKKANHIQSEQKRRANIRRGYEALCETVPALREAILLEEQEQAAASGRRNDSRGGGTKKGKGKAKRGSQDDIEKADGRAGPRSENVVLQKTIDYIQDLISERSALLTRLHAAAAVLPPTHPSHPSRLPSEERLWEREWTGGHGHEDEDEEYDE
;
A
#
# COMPACT_ATOMS: atom_id res chain seq x y z
N LYS A 1 14.41 -39.60 -9.50
CA LYS A 1 15.69 -38.87 -9.70
C LYS A 1 15.33 -37.49 -10.24
N GLN A 2 15.42 -36.43 -9.43
CA GLN A 2 15.17 -35.07 -9.91
C GLN A 2 16.23 -34.74 -10.97
N ALA A 3 15.79 -34.44 -12.19
CA ALA A 3 16.68 -34.06 -13.27
C ALA A 3 17.33 -32.72 -12.91
N LEU A 4 18.67 -32.65 -12.95
CA LEU A 4 19.36 -31.37 -12.78
C LEU A 4 18.90 -30.45 -13.92
N LEU A 5 18.23 -29.36 -13.56
CA LEU A 5 17.81 -28.32 -14.49
C LEU A 5 19.01 -27.90 -15.35
N SER A 6 18.79 -27.80 -16.66
CA SER A 6 19.80 -27.28 -17.58
C SER A 6 20.21 -25.86 -17.18
N PRO A 7 21.42 -25.40 -17.53
CA PRO A 7 21.84 -24.03 -17.24
C PRO A 7 20.86 -22.97 -17.77
N SER A 8 20.26 -23.22 -18.94
CA SER A 8 19.22 -22.35 -19.52
C SER A 8 17.94 -22.34 -18.68
N GLN A 9 17.48 -23.51 -18.21
CA GLN A 9 16.31 -23.61 -17.34
C GLN A 9 16.55 -22.94 -15.98
N LYS A 10 17.74 -23.09 -15.40
CA LYS A 10 18.12 -22.39 -14.15
C LYS A 10 18.06 -20.88 -14.33
N LYS A 11 18.60 -20.35 -15.44
CA LYS A 11 18.55 -18.92 -15.74
C LYS A 11 17.11 -18.43 -15.91
N ALA A 12 16.26 -19.17 -16.63
CA ALA A 12 14.86 -18.82 -16.82
C ALA A 12 14.09 -18.81 -15.48
N ASN A 13 14.26 -19.86 -14.67
CA ASN A 13 13.61 -19.96 -13.37
C ASN A 13 14.08 -18.87 -12.38
N HIS A 14 15.37 -18.51 -12.41
CA HIS A 14 15.90 -17.41 -11.61
C HIS A 14 15.26 -16.06 -11.97
N ILE A 15 15.12 -15.77 -13.27
CA ILE A 15 14.45 -14.53 -13.73
C ILE A 15 12.98 -14.52 -13.33
N GLN A 16 12.27 -15.64 -13.53
CA GLN A 16 10.84 -15.75 -13.19
C GLN A 16 10.59 -15.61 -11.68
N SER A 17 11.40 -16.26 -10.85
CA SER A 17 11.26 -16.16 -9.39
C SER A 17 11.57 -14.75 -8.89
N GLU A 18 12.57 -14.07 -9.45
CA GLU A 18 12.88 -12.68 -9.10
C GLU A 18 11.79 -11.71 -9.60
N GLN A 19 11.21 -11.93 -10.78
CA GLN A 19 10.06 -11.15 -11.26
C GLN A 19 8.84 -11.31 -10.34
N LYS A 20 8.51 -12.55 -9.95
CA LYS A 20 7.43 -12.82 -8.98
C LYS A 20 7.70 -12.12 -7.65
N ARG A 21 8.92 -12.23 -7.12
CA ARG A 21 9.33 -11.55 -5.89
C ARG A 21 9.16 -10.03 -5.99
N ARG A 22 9.61 -9.41 -7.09
CA ARG A 22 9.47 -7.96 -7.33
C ARG A 22 8.01 -7.53 -7.47
N ALA A 23 7.19 -8.32 -8.15
CA ALA A 23 5.75 -8.05 -8.27
C ALA A 23 5.06 -8.03 -6.89
N ASN A 24 5.41 -8.98 -6.01
CA ASN A 24 4.88 -9.00 -4.64
C ASN A 24 5.32 -7.78 -3.83
N ILE A 25 6.59 -7.38 -3.93
CA ILE A 25 7.10 -6.17 -3.25
C ILE A 25 6.35 -4.92 -3.74
N ARG A 26 6.10 -4.80 -5.05
CA ARG A 26 5.32 -3.69 -5.63
C ARG A 26 3.90 -3.63 -5.07
N ARG A 27 3.21 -4.77 -5.02
CA ARG A 27 1.88 -4.85 -4.36
C ARG A 27 1.92 -4.40 -2.91
N GLY A 28 2.97 -4.75 -2.16
CA GLY A 28 3.15 -4.29 -0.79
C GLY A 28 3.24 -2.76 -0.70
N TYR A 29 4.00 -2.12 -1.60
CA TYR A 29 4.08 -0.65 -1.65
C TYR A 29 2.77 0.02 -2.08
N GLU A 30 2.02 -0.59 -3.01
CA GLU A 30 0.68 -0.13 -3.40
C GLU A 30 -0.28 -0.14 -2.19
N ALA A 31 -0.29 -1.23 -1.41
CA ALA A 31 -1.09 -1.31 -0.20
C ALA A 31 -0.68 -0.25 0.86
N LEU A 32 0.61 0.06 0.98
CA LEU A 32 1.07 1.17 1.84
C LEU A 32 0.56 2.53 1.35
N CYS A 33 0.57 2.76 0.03
CA CYS A 33 0.04 3.99 -0.55
C CYS A 33 -1.45 4.19 -0.26
N GLU A 34 -2.23 3.11 -0.13
CA GLU A 34 -3.66 3.15 0.21
C GLU A 34 -3.92 3.32 1.71
N THR A 35 -3.06 2.80 2.57
CA THR A 35 -3.28 2.83 4.03
C THR A 35 -2.80 4.13 4.68
N VAL A 36 -1.72 4.72 4.18
CA VAL A 36 -1.12 5.93 4.75
C VAL A 36 -1.84 7.18 4.22
N PRO A 37 -2.50 7.99 5.07
CA PRO A 37 -3.28 9.14 4.61
C PRO A 37 -2.49 10.15 3.78
N ALA A 38 -1.27 10.48 4.24
CA ALA A 38 -0.41 11.44 3.56
C ALA A 38 0.00 11.00 2.14
N LEU A 39 0.14 9.69 1.89
CA LEU A 39 0.47 9.15 0.57
C LEU A 39 -0.74 9.21 -0.36
N ARG A 40 -1.92 8.79 0.11
CA ARG A 40 -3.16 8.88 -0.65
C ARG A 40 -3.44 10.30 -1.14
N GLU A 41 -3.31 11.26 -0.24
CA GLU A 41 -3.56 12.68 -0.54
C GLU A 41 -2.56 13.20 -1.57
N ALA A 42 -1.27 12.89 -1.39
CA ALA A 42 -0.24 13.31 -2.33
C ALA A 42 -0.43 12.69 -3.72
N ILE A 43 -0.84 11.43 -3.81
CA ILE A 43 -1.15 10.75 -5.08
C ILE A 43 -2.36 11.40 -5.76
N LEU A 44 -3.42 11.68 -5.02
CA LEU A 44 -4.62 12.33 -5.57
C LEU A 44 -4.32 13.74 -6.10
N LEU A 45 -3.48 14.51 -5.41
CA LEU A 45 -3.07 15.83 -5.85
C LEU A 45 -2.26 15.76 -7.15
N GLU A 46 -1.28 14.86 -7.22
CA GLU A 46 -0.48 14.66 -8.43
C GLU A 46 -1.34 14.21 -9.61
N GLU A 47 -2.30 13.30 -9.40
CA GLU A 47 -3.20 12.84 -10.46
C GLU A 47 -4.10 13.97 -10.98
N GLN A 48 -4.61 14.83 -10.09
CA GLN A 48 -5.38 16.02 -10.47
C GLN A 48 -4.54 17.01 -11.28
N GLU A 49 -3.30 17.25 -10.88
CA GLU A 49 -2.36 18.12 -11.62
C GLU A 49 -2.04 17.56 -13.00
N GLN A 50 -1.81 16.24 -13.11
CA GLN A 50 -1.57 15.57 -14.37
C GLN A 50 -2.80 15.58 -15.29
N ALA A 51 -4.00 15.40 -14.73
CA ALA A 51 -5.26 15.51 -15.46
C ALA A 51 -5.49 16.93 -15.99
N ALA A 52 -5.23 17.96 -15.19
CA ALA A 52 -5.32 19.36 -15.61
C ALA A 52 -4.30 19.71 -16.71
N ALA A 53 -3.07 19.20 -16.59
CA ALA A 53 -2.01 19.41 -17.58
C ALA A 53 -2.30 18.71 -18.93
N SER A 54 -2.90 17.51 -18.90
CA SER A 54 -3.26 16.76 -20.11
C SER A 54 -4.51 17.33 -20.81
N GLY A 55 -5.50 17.82 -20.04
CA GLY A 55 -6.69 18.50 -20.58
C GLY A 55 -6.36 19.77 -21.38
N ARG A 56 -5.35 20.55 -20.96
CA ARG A 56 -4.89 21.74 -21.68
C ARG A 56 -4.23 21.46 -23.04
N ARG A 57 -3.76 20.24 -23.29
CA ARG A 57 -3.12 19.86 -24.58
C ARG A 57 -4.12 19.53 -25.68
N ASN A 58 -5.39 19.27 -25.35
CA ASN A 58 -6.39 18.84 -26.33
C ASN A 58 -7.24 20.00 -26.88
N ASP A 59 -7.27 21.15 -26.21
CA ASP A 59 -8.07 22.32 -26.62
C ASP A 59 -7.40 23.19 -27.70
N SER A 60 -6.10 22.98 -27.97
CA SER A 60 -5.35 23.72 -29.00
C SER A 60 -5.34 23.04 -30.38
N ARG A 61 -6.29 22.12 -30.67
CA ARG A 61 -6.44 21.45 -31.99
C ARG A 61 -7.76 21.74 -32.70
N GLY A 62 -8.39 22.88 -32.40
CA GLY A 62 -9.39 23.49 -33.26
C GLY A 62 -8.76 24.21 -34.46
N GLY A 63 -8.42 23.49 -35.52
CA GLY A 63 -8.08 24.09 -36.83
C GLY A 63 -6.87 23.46 -37.52
N GLY A 64 -7.07 22.41 -38.31
CA GLY A 64 -6.01 21.86 -39.14
C GLY A 64 -6.33 20.50 -39.76
N THR A 65 -7.07 20.52 -40.87
CA THR A 65 -7.19 19.40 -41.80
C THR A 65 -5.81 18.88 -42.22
N LYS A 66 -5.50 17.59 -41.97
CA LYS A 66 -4.80 16.68 -42.91
C LYS A 66 -4.63 15.25 -42.38
N LYS A 67 -5.33 14.36 -43.08
CA LYS A 67 -5.16 12.92 -43.32
C LYS A 67 -3.71 12.41 -43.11
N GLY A 68 -3.53 11.47 -42.17
CA GLY A 68 -2.28 10.72 -41.95
C GLY A 68 -2.55 9.39 -41.25
N LYS A 69 -2.59 8.31 -42.02
CA LYS A 69 -2.85 6.92 -41.60
C LYS A 69 -1.60 6.36 -40.91
N GLY A 70 -1.65 6.13 -39.61
CA GLY A 70 -0.51 5.63 -38.82
C GLY A 70 -0.93 4.93 -37.52
N LYS A 71 -1.33 3.67 -37.64
CA LYS A 71 -1.18 2.55 -36.69
C LYS A 71 -1.14 2.93 -35.20
N ALA A 72 -2.29 2.83 -34.53
CA ALA A 72 -2.40 2.79 -33.08
C ALA A 72 -1.52 1.65 -32.53
N LYS A 73 -0.41 2.01 -31.89
CA LYS A 73 0.42 1.09 -31.12
C LYS A 73 -0.32 0.86 -29.81
N ARG A 74 -0.87 -0.35 -29.67
CA ARG A 74 -1.38 -0.94 -28.43
C ARG A 74 -0.44 -0.56 -27.28
N GLY A 75 -1.00 -0.02 -26.20
CA GLY A 75 -0.28 0.21 -24.95
C GLY A 75 0.46 -1.05 -24.56
N SER A 76 1.78 -0.95 -24.49
CA SER A 76 2.64 -2.06 -24.09
C SER A 76 2.43 -2.30 -22.61
N GLN A 77 2.22 -3.55 -22.20
CA GLN A 77 2.31 -3.98 -20.80
C GLN A 77 3.64 -3.51 -20.15
N ASP A 78 4.69 -3.33 -20.96
CA ASP A 78 6.00 -2.81 -20.54
C ASP A 78 5.99 -1.33 -20.09
N ASP A 79 4.95 -0.56 -20.42
CA ASP A 79 4.87 0.86 -20.03
C ASP A 79 4.52 1.01 -18.53
N ILE A 80 3.88 -0.01 -17.94
CA ILE A 80 3.65 -0.12 -16.50
C ILE A 80 4.96 -0.43 -15.75
N GLU A 81 5.87 -1.20 -16.37
CA GLU A 81 7.17 -1.50 -15.78
C GLU A 81 8.20 -0.37 -15.93
N LYS A 82 7.98 0.56 -16.87
CA LYS A 82 8.90 1.66 -17.16
C LYS A 82 8.47 3.02 -16.61
N ALA A 83 7.20 3.17 -16.25
CA ALA A 83 6.71 4.25 -15.38
C ALA A 83 7.02 3.96 -13.90
N ASP A 84 8.20 3.39 -13.62
CA ASP A 84 8.81 3.35 -12.30
C ASP A 84 8.74 4.77 -11.75
N GLY A 85 7.85 4.96 -10.77
CA GLY A 85 7.54 6.19 -10.05
C GLY A 85 8.73 6.69 -9.24
N ARG A 86 9.90 6.77 -9.87
CA ARG A 86 11.17 7.22 -9.30
C ARG A 86 11.15 8.67 -8.87
N ALA A 87 10.21 9.47 -9.36
CA ALA A 87 9.97 10.82 -8.92
C ALA A 87 8.46 11.01 -8.74
N GLY A 88 8.03 11.14 -7.49
CA GLY A 88 6.63 11.34 -7.15
C GLY A 88 6.27 10.79 -5.75
N PRO A 89 5.02 10.99 -5.32
CA PRO A 89 4.51 10.52 -4.04
C PRO A 89 4.50 8.99 -3.91
N ARG A 90 4.60 8.26 -5.03
CA ARG A 90 4.71 6.78 -5.06
C ARG A 90 6.15 6.26 -5.01
N SER A 91 7.16 7.14 -4.90
CA SER A 91 8.55 6.68 -4.84
C SER A 91 8.82 5.87 -3.57
N GLU A 92 9.52 4.74 -3.69
CA GLU A 92 9.74 3.78 -2.60
C GLU A 92 10.23 4.47 -1.31
N ASN A 93 11.21 5.37 -1.41
CA ASN A 93 11.74 6.09 -0.26
C ASN A 93 10.70 7.00 0.41
N VAL A 94 9.86 7.69 -0.38
CA VAL A 94 8.78 8.54 0.16
C VAL A 94 7.73 7.67 0.84
N VAL A 95 7.36 6.55 0.23
CA VAL A 95 6.40 5.60 0.80
C VAL A 95 6.90 5.08 2.15
N LEU A 96 8.15 4.60 2.22
CA LEU A 96 8.74 4.11 3.47
C LEU A 96 8.79 5.20 4.54
N GLN A 97 9.30 6.39 4.20
CA GLN A 97 9.43 7.48 5.17
C GLN A 97 8.06 7.90 5.73
N LYS A 98 7.08 8.15 4.85
CA LYS A 98 5.73 8.55 5.27
C LYS A 98 5.03 7.45 6.07
N THR A 99 5.31 6.19 5.78
CA THR A 99 4.79 5.06 6.57
C THR A 99 5.38 5.05 7.97
N ILE A 100 6.69 5.28 8.12
CA ILE A 100 7.35 5.37 9.43
C ILE A 100 6.78 6.52 10.24
N ASP A 101 6.67 7.70 9.64
CA ASP A 101 6.12 8.90 10.30
C ASP A 101 4.70 8.61 10.79
N TYR A 102 3.85 8.02 9.94
CA TYR A 102 2.47 7.68 10.30
C TYR A 102 2.38 6.66 11.43
N ILE A 103 3.24 5.64 11.45
CA ILE A 103 3.28 4.68 12.56
C ILE A 103 3.68 5.37 13.87
N GLN A 104 4.66 6.28 13.84
CA GLN A 104 5.08 7.04 15.01
C GLN A 104 3.94 7.93 15.53
N ASP A 105 3.22 8.60 14.63
CA ASP A 105 2.06 9.42 14.96
C ASP A 105 0.93 8.58 15.60
N LEU A 106 0.62 7.41 15.04
CA LEU A 106 -0.37 6.49 15.61
C LEU A 106 0.01 5.99 17.01
N ILE A 107 1.29 5.70 17.24
CA ILE A 107 1.79 5.30 18.57
C ILE A 107 1.64 6.45 19.57
N SER A 108 2.00 7.66 19.14
CA SER A 108 1.85 8.87 19.95
C SER A 108 0.38 9.13 20.31
N GLU A 109 -0.51 9.08 19.32
CA GLU A 109 -1.95 9.25 19.50
C GLU A 109 -2.53 8.19 20.44
N ARG A 110 -2.18 6.92 20.26
CA ARG A 110 -2.57 5.84 21.16
C ARG A 110 -2.14 6.14 22.60
N SER A 111 -0.90 6.60 22.79
CA SER A 111 -0.41 6.92 24.14
C SER A 111 -1.21 8.06 24.78
N ALA A 112 -1.53 9.11 24.03
CA ALA A 112 -2.32 10.25 24.50
C ALA A 112 -3.76 9.84 24.83
N LEU A 113 -4.39 9.00 24.00
CA LEU A 113 -5.72 8.46 24.23
C LEU A 113 -5.76 7.58 25.48
N LEU A 114 -4.75 6.74 25.70
CA LEU A 114 -4.65 5.92 26.92
C LEU A 114 -4.44 6.77 28.17
N THR A 115 -3.58 7.80 28.12
CA THR A 115 -3.43 8.74 29.24
C THR A 115 -4.76 9.43 29.56
N ARG A 116 -5.50 9.86 28.54
CA ARG A 116 -6.82 10.47 28.71
C ARG A 116 -7.84 9.48 29.29
N LEU A 117 -7.83 8.23 28.84
CA LEU A 117 -8.68 7.16 29.37
C LEU A 117 -8.37 6.91 30.84
N HIS A 118 -7.09 6.80 31.20
CA HIS A 118 -6.66 6.56 32.58
C HIS A 118 -7.02 7.73 33.49
N ALA A 119 -6.84 8.98 33.03
CA ALA A 119 -7.26 10.16 33.78
C ALA A 119 -8.78 10.19 33.99
N ALA A 120 -9.57 9.90 32.95
CA ALA A 120 -11.03 9.82 33.05
C ALA A 120 -11.47 8.70 34.01
N ALA A 121 -10.81 7.54 33.97
CA ALA A 121 -11.07 6.44 34.88
C ALA A 121 -10.76 6.80 36.34
N ALA A 122 -9.66 7.52 36.60
CA ALA A 122 -9.28 7.92 37.95
C ALA A 122 -10.25 8.92 38.61
N VAL A 123 -11.02 9.66 37.79
CA VAL A 123 -12.06 10.58 38.27
C VAL A 123 -13.37 9.84 38.62
N LEU A 124 -13.59 8.66 38.03
CA LEU A 124 -14.81 7.89 38.25
C LEU A 124 -14.76 7.12 39.58
N PRO A 125 -15.85 7.13 40.37
CA PRO A 125 -15.95 6.26 41.53
C PRO A 125 -15.81 4.77 41.14
N PRO A 126 -15.22 3.91 41.99
CA PRO A 126 -15.11 2.47 41.74
C PRO A 126 -16.46 1.75 41.53
N THR A 127 -17.55 2.37 41.98
CA THR A 127 -18.93 1.89 41.80
C THR A 127 -19.54 2.25 40.46
N HIS A 128 -18.87 3.10 39.65
CA HIS A 128 -19.39 3.56 38.39
C HIS A 128 -19.38 2.43 37.35
N PRO A 129 -20.46 2.25 36.56
CA PRO A 129 -20.58 1.14 35.62
C PRO A 129 -19.50 1.13 34.53
N SER A 130 -18.91 2.29 34.20
CA SER A 130 -17.81 2.40 33.24
C SER A 130 -16.41 2.41 33.86
N HIS A 131 -16.27 2.07 35.15
CA HIS A 131 -14.97 1.97 35.80
C HIS A 131 -14.18 0.77 35.24
N PRO A 132 -12.89 0.92 34.86
CA PRO A 132 -12.09 -0.13 34.26
C PRO A 132 -12.07 -1.46 35.00
N SER A 133 -12.09 -1.43 36.34
CA SER A 133 -12.04 -2.65 37.17
C SER A 133 -13.34 -3.48 37.13
N ARG A 134 -14.41 -2.96 36.53
CA ARG A 134 -15.71 -3.63 36.42
C ARG A 134 -15.92 -4.29 35.06
N LEU A 135 -15.07 -3.95 34.08
CA LEU A 135 -15.05 -4.62 32.78
C LEU A 135 -14.17 -5.88 32.91
N PRO A 136 -14.65 -7.07 32.51
CA PRO A 136 -13.84 -8.27 32.47
C PRO A 136 -12.55 -8.02 31.68
N SER A 137 -11.41 -8.48 32.19
CA SER A 137 -10.08 -8.28 31.58
C SER A 137 -9.92 -8.93 30.21
N GLU A 138 -10.85 -9.79 29.80
CA GLU A 138 -10.73 -10.61 28.59
C GLU A 138 -11.05 -9.85 27.28
N GLU A 139 -11.51 -8.59 27.32
CA GLU A 139 -12.26 -8.05 26.16
C GLU A 139 -11.91 -6.64 25.69
N ARG A 140 -10.77 -6.07 26.12
CA ARG A 140 -10.27 -4.88 25.41
C ARG A 140 -9.62 -5.34 24.12
N LEU A 141 -10.43 -5.45 23.07
CA LEU A 141 -10.01 -5.89 21.73
C LEU A 141 -8.78 -5.12 21.21
N TRP A 142 -8.56 -3.89 21.70
CA TRP A 142 -7.41 -3.03 21.37
C TRP A 142 -6.16 -3.22 22.27
N GLU A 143 -6.28 -3.95 23.37
CA GLU A 143 -5.15 -4.38 24.23
C GLU A 143 -4.70 -5.81 23.92
N ARG A 144 -5.49 -6.54 23.11
CA ARG A 144 -5.11 -7.87 22.64
C ARG A 144 -3.82 -7.79 21.84
N GLU A 145 -2.82 -8.54 22.26
CA GLU A 145 -1.56 -8.66 21.51
C GLU A 145 -1.85 -9.15 20.10
N TRP A 146 -1.35 -8.40 19.11
CA TRP A 146 -1.41 -8.81 17.72
C TRP A 146 -0.44 -9.96 17.51
N THR A 147 -0.93 -11.17 17.24
CA THR A 147 -0.12 -12.39 17.08
C THR A 147 0.60 -12.47 15.73
N GLY A 148 0.68 -11.38 14.97
CA GLY A 148 1.37 -11.35 13.68
C GLY A 148 0.57 -11.96 12.52
N GLY A 149 -0.73 -12.22 12.70
CA GLY A 149 -1.55 -12.90 11.69
C GLY A 149 -1.35 -14.42 11.63
N HIS A 150 -0.66 -15.03 12.59
CA HIS A 150 -0.52 -16.49 12.70
C HIS A 150 -1.89 -17.12 13.00
N GLY A 151 -2.59 -17.54 11.94
CA GLY A 151 -3.96 -18.06 11.99
C GLY A 151 -4.77 -17.77 10.72
N HIS A 152 -4.29 -16.87 9.85
CA HIS A 152 -4.73 -16.87 8.47
C HIS A 152 -3.88 -17.94 7.76
N GLU A 153 -4.41 -19.16 7.66
CA GLU A 153 -3.89 -20.11 6.69
C GLU A 153 -4.04 -19.41 5.34
N ASP A 154 -2.92 -19.09 4.70
CA ASP A 154 -2.93 -18.72 3.29
C ASP A 154 -3.40 -19.98 2.55
N GLU A 155 -4.72 -20.14 2.45
CA GLU A 155 -5.39 -20.92 1.41
C GLU A 155 -5.12 -20.23 0.07
N ASP A 156 -3.84 -20.15 -0.31
CA ASP A 156 -3.48 -20.03 -1.71
C ASP A 156 -3.74 -21.42 -2.32
N GLU A 157 -5.03 -21.64 -2.60
CA GLU A 157 -5.55 -22.67 -3.47
C GLU A 157 -4.66 -22.81 -4.71
N GLU A 158 -4.15 -24.03 -4.88
CA GLU A 158 -4.09 -24.78 -6.14
C GLU A 158 -4.10 -23.92 -7.42
N TYR A 159 -2.91 -23.70 -7.99
CA TYR A 159 -2.76 -23.48 -9.43
C TYR A 159 -1.74 -24.48 -9.97
N ASP A 160 -2.29 -25.56 -10.53
CA ASP A 160 -1.79 -26.47 -11.58
C ASP A 160 -0.26 -26.57 -11.78
N GLU A 161 0.30 -27.73 -11.40
CA GLU A 161 0.95 -28.67 -12.35
C GLU A 161 1.12 -30.08 -11.74
#